data_AF-A0AAD6E2G1-F1
#
_entry.id   AF-A0AAD6E2G1-F1
#
_cell.length_a   1.000
_cell.length_b   1.000
_cell.length_c   1.000
_cell.angle_alpha   90.00
_cell.angle_beta   90.00
_cell.angle_gamma   90.00
#
_symmetry.space_group_name_H-M   'P 1'
#
loop_
_entity.id
_entity.type
_entity.pdbx_description
1 polymer ?
#
loop_
_entity_poly.entity_id
_entity_poly.type
_entity_poly.pdbx_seq_one_letter_code
_entity_poly.pdbx_strand_id
1 'polypeptide(L)'
;MSLSSILSSFPTLRLPHSTQERLNLVLGTAAFIGTTTVLLPAAYRDYRTFKSYGQGGVPNNVIGWLVVRLFFQPFCAEMLDTEVYSRRIDAAEGHGKGDDGYLTLSEEQLTTRSPGNRPQVGPHVVPQRQLTQLPDENIKEKFRAAFRSFGLRNHHLVKFSRSNLEQHADGLFLADHLPITDLAVSMLGEVAHIHQGNDHSAHVVLAPADCKRVIEAGWGQRHGFSGTSAMTYLSFGTLPDLPAEYILIYAPRTKEEIQIVMQIISASVMFMTGREDTR
;
A
#
# COMPACT_ATOMS: atom_id res chain seq x y z
N MET A 1 8.47 -36.30 -48.46
CA MET A 1 8.62 -34.83 -48.51
C MET A 1 10.10 -34.50 -48.52
N SER A 2 10.58 -33.83 -49.55
CA SER A 2 12.02 -33.56 -49.77
C SER A 2 12.51 -32.40 -48.91
N LEU A 3 13.73 -32.52 -48.34
CA LEU A 3 14.48 -31.48 -47.63
C LEU A 3 14.60 -30.16 -48.43
N SER A 4 14.46 -30.21 -49.76
CA SER A 4 14.48 -29.04 -50.63
C SER A 4 13.29 -28.08 -50.45
N SER A 5 12.18 -28.55 -49.88
CA SER A 5 10.96 -27.73 -49.66
C SER A 5 11.02 -26.88 -48.38
N ILE A 6 11.95 -27.15 -47.48
CA ILE A 6 12.09 -26.44 -46.20
C ILE A 6 12.98 -25.19 -46.36
N LEU A 7 13.91 -25.19 -47.32
CA LEU A 7 14.86 -24.09 -47.54
C LEU A 7 14.26 -22.90 -48.33
N SER A 8 13.17 -23.10 -49.08
CA SER A 8 12.52 -22.04 -49.87
C SER A 8 11.56 -21.16 -49.06
N SER A 9 11.35 -21.45 -47.77
CA SER A 9 10.42 -20.72 -46.90
C SER A 9 11.10 -19.65 -46.03
N PHE A 10 12.41 -19.43 -46.18
CA PHE A 10 13.09 -18.34 -45.49
C PHE A 10 12.93 -17.04 -46.29
N PRO A 11 12.32 -15.98 -45.73
CA PRO A 11 12.27 -14.69 -46.41
C PRO A 11 13.70 -14.21 -46.66
N THR A 12 14.03 -13.95 -47.93
CA THR A 12 15.29 -13.34 -48.31
C THR A 12 15.39 -11.96 -47.66
N LEU A 13 16.38 -11.76 -46.79
CA LEU A 13 16.66 -10.46 -46.19
C LEU A 13 16.98 -9.47 -47.32
N ARG A 14 16.05 -8.56 -47.62
CA ARG A 14 16.29 -7.46 -48.57
C ARG A 14 17.27 -6.48 -47.93
N LEU A 15 18.41 -6.28 -48.58
CA LEU A 15 19.39 -5.28 -48.16
C LEU A 15 18.87 -3.87 -48.50
N PRO A 16 19.02 -2.88 -47.59
CA PRO A 16 18.61 -1.51 -47.86
C PRO A 16 19.45 -0.93 -49.00
N HIS A 17 18.80 -0.40 -50.03
CA HIS A 17 19.46 0.10 -51.24
C HIS A 17 19.71 1.62 -51.15
N SER A 18 18.83 2.38 -50.49
CA SER A 18 18.93 3.83 -50.32
C SER A 18 19.57 4.25 -48.99
N THR A 19 20.09 5.49 -48.93
CA THR A 19 20.61 6.10 -47.69
C THR A 19 19.52 6.21 -46.61
N GLN A 20 18.28 6.49 -47.01
CA GLN A 20 17.13 6.55 -46.10
C GLN A 20 16.79 5.18 -45.49
N GLU A 21 16.83 4.11 -46.28
CA GLU A 21 16.59 2.76 -45.78
C GLU A 21 17.69 2.30 -44.82
N ARG A 22 18.95 2.67 -45.07
CA ARG A 22 20.07 2.42 -44.15
C ARG A 22 19.91 3.18 -42.83
N LEU A 23 19.49 4.45 -42.89
CA LEU A 23 19.22 5.25 -41.70
C LEU A 23 18.06 4.67 -40.89
N ASN A 24 16.94 4.31 -41.53
CA ASN A 24 15.79 3.69 -40.88
C ASN A 24 16.16 2.33 -40.25
N LEU A 25 16.98 1.52 -40.91
CA LEU A 25 17.47 0.25 -40.37
C LEU A 25 18.36 0.46 -39.14
N VAL A 26 19.28 1.42 -39.18
CA VAL A 26 20.15 1.76 -38.05
C VAL A 26 19.34 2.28 -36.87
N LEU A 27 18.39 3.20 -37.12
CA LEU A 27 17.49 3.73 -36.08
C LEU A 27 16.59 2.63 -35.49
N GLY A 28 16.02 1.76 -36.34
CA GLY A 28 15.21 0.62 -35.89
C GLY A 28 16.01 -0.38 -35.07
N THR A 29 17.25 -0.67 -35.48
CA THR A 29 18.16 -1.57 -34.75
C THR A 29 18.59 -0.95 -33.42
N ALA A 30 18.96 0.32 -33.40
CA ALA A 30 19.32 1.04 -32.16
C ALA A 30 18.13 1.12 -31.19
N ALA A 31 16.92 1.40 -31.69
CA ALA A 31 15.70 1.39 -30.88
C ALA A 31 15.37 -0.01 -30.34
N PHE A 32 15.53 -1.06 -31.17
CA PHE A 32 15.34 -2.45 -30.76
C PHE A 32 16.35 -2.85 -29.67
N ILE A 33 17.64 -2.55 -29.85
CA ILE A 33 18.69 -2.82 -28.87
C ILE A 33 18.45 -2.02 -27.57
N GLY A 34 18.16 -0.72 -27.65
CA GLY A 34 17.86 0.10 -26.48
C GLY A 34 16.65 -0.42 -25.69
N THR A 35 15.58 -0.77 -26.41
CA THR A 35 14.37 -1.38 -25.84
C THR A 35 14.67 -2.72 -25.16
N THR A 36 15.38 -3.61 -25.84
CA THR A 36 15.69 -4.95 -25.29
C THR A 36 16.70 -4.91 -24.14
N THR A 37 17.64 -3.96 -24.13
CA THR A 37 18.71 -3.91 -23.12
C THR A 37 18.30 -3.14 -21.87
N VAL A 38 17.38 -2.18 -21.97
CA VAL A 38 16.94 -1.36 -20.82
C VAL A 38 15.54 -1.73 -20.35
N LEU A 39 14.56 -1.77 -21.25
CA LEU A 39 13.15 -1.93 -20.87
C LEU A 39 12.85 -3.36 -20.41
N LEU A 40 13.38 -4.39 -21.08
CA LEU A 40 13.12 -5.78 -20.68
C LEU A 40 13.72 -6.11 -19.29
N PRO A 41 14.98 -5.79 -18.97
CA PRO A 41 15.50 -6.04 -17.62
C PRO A 41 14.79 -5.21 -16.55
N ALA A 42 14.42 -3.96 -16.85
CA ALA A 42 13.68 -3.11 -15.92
C ALA A 42 12.28 -3.68 -15.65
N ALA A 43 11.53 -4.06 -16.69
CA ALA A 43 10.23 -4.69 -16.58
C ALA A 43 10.31 -6.04 -15.86
N TYR A 44 11.35 -6.83 -16.11
CA TYR A 44 11.57 -8.10 -15.40
C TYR A 44 11.86 -7.88 -13.92
N ARG A 45 12.66 -6.87 -13.55
CA ARG A 45 12.91 -6.51 -12.14
C ARG A 45 11.64 -6.02 -11.46
N ASP A 46 10.89 -5.14 -12.10
CA ASP A 46 9.61 -4.61 -11.62
C ASP A 46 8.59 -5.75 -11.40
N TYR A 47 8.45 -6.64 -12.37
CA TYR A 47 7.62 -7.85 -12.26
C TYR A 47 8.10 -8.78 -11.14
N ARG A 48 9.42 -8.98 -10.99
CA ARG A 48 9.95 -9.79 -9.88
C ARG A 48 9.63 -9.19 -8.52
N THR A 49 9.70 -7.86 -8.39
CA THR A 49 9.28 -7.17 -7.17
C THR A 49 7.78 -7.38 -6.95
N PHE A 50 6.94 -7.22 -7.97
CA PHE A 50 5.50 -7.51 -7.88
C PHE A 50 5.23 -8.95 -7.42
N LYS A 51 5.95 -9.92 -7.98
CA LYS A 51 5.84 -11.33 -7.60
C LYS A 51 6.25 -11.60 -6.16
N SER A 52 7.23 -10.86 -5.62
CA SER A 52 7.68 -11.04 -4.23
C SER A 52 6.65 -10.61 -3.18
N TYR A 53 5.63 -9.84 -3.56
CA TYR A 53 4.56 -9.41 -2.66
C TYR A 53 3.67 -10.55 -2.17
N GLY A 54 3.60 -11.64 -2.92
CA GLY A 54 2.67 -12.73 -2.65
C GLY A 54 1.22 -12.37 -3.00
N GLN A 55 0.27 -13.03 -2.33
CA GLN A 55 -1.15 -12.82 -2.56
C GLN A 55 -1.60 -11.42 -2.07
N GLY A 56 -2.70 -10.92 -2.63
CA GLY A 56 -3.31 -9.64 -2.32
C GLY A 56 -4.60 -9.46 -3.13
N GLY A 57 -5.08 -8.22 -3.28
CA GLY A 57 -6.34 -7.93 -4.00
C GLY A 57 -6.32 -8.20 -5.52
N VAL A 58 -5.14 -8.32 -6.13
CA VAL A 58 -4.96 -8.65 -7.56
C VAL A 58 -4.25 -10.00 -7.73
N PRO A 59 -4.47 -10.72 -8.84
CA PRO A 59 -3.76 -11.97 -9.12
C PRO A 59 -2.23 -11.78 -9.10
N ASN A 60 -1.52 -12.57 -8.29
CA ASN A 60 -0.06 -12.49 -8.21
C ASN A 60 0.61 -13.22 -9.40
N ASN A 61 0.44 -12.70 -10.61
CA ASN A 61 1.00 -13.21 -11.85
C ASN A 61 1.25 -12.05 -12.85
N VAL A 62 1.71 -12.36 -14.05
CA VAL A 62 2.02 -11.35 -15.08
C VAL A 62 0.79 -10.53 -15.49
N ILE A 63 -0.41 -11.11 -15.46
CA ILE A 63 -1.65 -10.42 -15.81
C ILE A 63 -1.95 -9.36 -14.73
N GLY A 64 -1.92 -9.74 -13.45
CA GLY A 64 -2.12 -8.78 -12.36
C GLY A 64 -1.07 -7.67 -12.35
N TRP A 65 0.19 -7.99 -12.62
CA TRP A 65 1.25 -6.99 -12.76
C TRP A 65 0.95 -5.98 -13.88
N LEU A 66 0.56 -6.45 -15.07
CA LEU A 66 0.18 -5.57 -16.19
C LEU A 66 -1.04 -4.72 -15.85
N VAL A 67 -2.06 -5.29 -15.21
CA VAL A 67 -3.25 -4.55 -14.77
C VAL A 67 -2.85 -3.42 -13.84
N VAL A 68 -2.05 -3.72 -12.82
CA VAL A 68 -1.61 -2.72 -11.86
C VAL A 68 -0.78 -1.65 -12.55
N ARG A 69 0.22 -2.05 -13.35
CA ARG A 69 1.15 -1.09 -13.96
C ARG A 69 0.49 -0.18 -14.99
N LEU A 70 -0.43 -0.70 -15.78
CA LEU A 70 -1.03 0.03 -16.91
C LEU A 70 -2.31 0.77 -16.53
N PHE A 71 -3.12 0.23 -15.61
CA PHE A 71 -4.43 0.79 -15.31
C PHE A 71 -4.55 1.39 -13.91
N PHE A 72 -3.86 0.83 -12.91
CA PHE A 72 -4.01 1.29 -11.52
C PHE A 72 -2.96 2.33 -11.13
N GLN A 73 -1.70 2.11 -11.54
CA GLN A 73 -0.57 2.98 -11.23
C GLN A 73 -0.75 4.44 -11.66
N PRO A 74 -1.41 4.77 -12.79
CA PRO A 74 -1.65 6.17 -13.18
C PRO A 74 -2.47 6.98 -12.16
N PHE A 75 -3.24 6.31 -11.29
CA PHE A 75 -4.02 6.96 -10.23
C PHE A 75 -3.30 7.03 -8.88
N CYS A 76 -2.05 6.56 -8.80
CA CYS A 76 -1.27 6.60 -7.58
C CYS A 76 -0.85 8.04 -7.26
N ALA A 77 -1.26 8.52 -6.09
CA ALA A 77 -0.76 9.77 -5.52
C ALA A 77 0.60 9.58 -4.83
N GLU A 78 1.27 10.70 -4.58
CA GLU A 78 2.43 10.76 -3.70
C GLU A 78 2.02 10.33 -2.27
N MET A 79 2.90 9.60 -1.57
CA MET A 79 2.55 8.88 -0.34
C MET A 79 3.14 9.48 0.93
N LEU A 80 4.08 10.43 0.85
CA LEU A 80 4.79 10.98 2.00
C LEU A 80 4.33 12.39 2.38
N ASP A 81 3.74 13.14 1.47
CA ASP A 81 3.25 14.49 1.71
C ASP A 81 2.09 14.51 2.72
N THR A 82 2.18 15.44 3.66
CA THR A 82 1.23 15.64 4.76
C THR A 82 0.42 16.94 4.63
N GLU A 83 0.56 17.69 3.54
CA GLU A 83 -0.17 18.96 3.32
C GLU A 83 -1.69 18.74 3.34
N VAL A 84 -2.15 17.59 2.83
CA VAL A 84 -3.57 17.20 2.88
C VAL A 84 -4.13 17.20 4.30
N TYR A 85 -3.33 16.80 5.30
CA TYR A 85 -3.79 16.76 6.69
C TYR A 85 -3.78 18.14 7.32
N SER A 86 -2.81 18.99 6.99
CA SER A 86 -2.80 20.38 7.49
C SER A 86 -4.10 21.11 7.12
N ARG A 87 -4.55 20.97 5.86
CA ARG A 87 -5.83 21.54 5.41
C ARG A 87 -7.06 20.97 6.14
N ARG A 88 -7.05 19.67 6.45
CA ARG A 88 -8.16 19.00 7.15
C ARG A 88 -8.22 19.39 8.64
N ILE A 89 -7.06 19.53 9.26
CA ILE A 89 -6.91 20.02 10.63
C ILE A 89 -7.45 21.46 10.72
N ASP A 90 -7.07 22.35 9.79
CA ASP A 90 -7.58 23.72 9.71
C ASP A 90 -9.11 23.77 9.53
N ALA A 91 -9.67 22.76 8.85
CA ALA A 91 -11.12 22.59 8.66
C ALA A 91 -11.82 21.93 9.86
N ALA A 92 -11.10 21.66 10.97
CA ALA A 92 -11.58 20.95 12.15
C ALA A 92 -12.17 19.55 11.88
N GLU A 93 -11.68 18.88 10.83
CA GLU A 93 -11.99 17.48 10.57
C GLU A 93 -11.29 16.57 11.60
N GLY A 94 -11.83 15.37 11.85
CA GLY A 94 -11.30 14.47 12.88
C GLY A 94 -12.10 14.45 14.18
N HIS A 95 -13.42 14.45 14.10
CA HIS A 95 -14.35 14.41 15.25
C HIS A 95 -14.22 15.59 16.22
N GLY A 96 -13.83 16.77 15.71
CA GLY A 96 -13.67 17.97 16.55
C GLY A 96 -12.44 17.93 17.46
N LYS A 97 -11.56 16.92 17.31
CA LYS A 97 -10.28 16.83 18.00
C LYS A 97 -9.13 17.55 17.28
N GLY A 98 -9.43 18.27 16.18
CA GLY A 98 -8.53 19.23 15.53
C GLY A 98 -7.06 18.79 15.49
N ASP A 99 -6.20 19.59 16.14
CA ASP A 99 -4.75 19.40 16.27
C ASP A 99 -4.31 18.25 17.20
N ASP A 100 -5.17 17.81 18.12
CA ASP A 100 -4.79 16.90 19.21
C ASP A 100 -4.81 15.42 18.80
N GLY A 101 -5.77 15.03 17.96
CA GLY A 101 -5.95 13.63 17.55
C GLY A 101 -6.25 12.68 18.72
N TYR A 102 -5.91 11.41 18.56
CA TYR A 102 -6.07 10.35 19.57
C TYR A 102 -4.73 9.71 19.99
N LEU A 103 -3.62 10.07 19.34
CA LEU A 103 -2.31 9.49 19.62
C LEU A 103 -1.64 10.12 20.84
N THR A 104 -1.48 9.34 21.90
CA THR A 104 -0.89 9.78 23.18
C THR A 104 0.64 9.67 23.25
N LEU A 105 1.30 9.25 22.16
CA LEU A 105 2.76 9.12 22.13
C LEU A 105 3.44 10.49 22.20
N SER A 106 4.53 10.58 22.97
CA SER A 106 5.38 11.77 22.97
C SER A 106 6.22 11.87 21.69
N GLU A 107 6.68 13.07 21.37
CA GLU A 107 7.60 13.30 20.24
C GLU A 107 8.91 12.50 20.39
N GLU A 108 9.40 12.30 21.62
CA GLU A 108 10.58 11.46 21.87
C GLU A 108 10.31 9.99 21.50
N GLN A 109 9.13 9.47 21.83
CA GLN A 109 8.77 8.09 21.47
C GLN A 109 8.60 7.93 19.96
N LEU A 110 8.00 8.92 19.28
CA LEU A 110 7.81 8.91 17.83
C LEU A 110 9.13 9.08 17.06
N THR A 111 10.09 9.84 17.58
CA THR A 111 11.37 10.08 16.89
C THR A 111 12.38 8.93 17.03
N THR A 112 12.03 7.85 17.74
CA THR A 112 12.85 6.62 17.81
C THR A 112 13.10 5.98 16.43
N ARG A 113 12.22 6.22 15.46
CA ARG A 113 12.46 5.93 14.05
C ARG A 113 12.80 7.23 13.33
N SER A 114 14.03 7.37 12.83
CA SER A 114 14.42 8.61 12.15
C SER A 114 13.70 8.76 10.80
N PRO A 115 13.12 9.92 10.45
CA PRO A 115 12.39 10.13 9.19
C PRO A 115 13.21 9.86 7.92
N GLY A 116 14.53 10.00 7.98
CA GLY A 116 15.47 9.70 6.89
C GLY A 116 15.80 8.21 6.72
N ASN A 117 15.31 7.34 7.61
CA ASN A 117 15.57 5.89 7.59
C ASN A 117 14.28 5.09 7.48
N ARG A 118 13.38 5.50 6.58
CA ARG A 118 12.14 4.77 6.28
C ARG A 118 12.46 3.46 5.54
N PRO A 119 11.67 2.41 5.74
CA PRO A 119 11.75 1.27 4.85
C PRO A 119 11.29 1.64 3.44
N GLN A 120 11.77 0.89 2.45
CA GLN A 120 11.33 1.04 1.08
C GLN A 120 9.98 0.33 0.93
N VAL A 121 9.01 1.03 0.35
CA VAL A 121 7.74 0.45 -0.09
C VAL A 121 7.80 0.20 -1.59
N GLY A 122 7.16 -0.89 -2.03
CA GLY A 122 7.10 -1.29 -3.42
C GLY A 122 6.55 -0.19 -4.34
N PRO A 123 6.99 -0.13 -5.61
CA PRO A 123 6.54 0.91 -6.55
C PRO A 123 5.10 0.73 -7.05
N HIS A 124 4.48 -0.42 -6.76
CA HIS A 124 3.13 -0.76 -7.21
C HIS A 124 2.11 -0.25 -6.20
N VAL A 125 1.08 0.44 -6.70
CA VAL A 125 0.02 0.98 -5.83
C VAL A 125 -0.75 -0.11 -5.09
N VAL A 126 -0.97 -1.27 -5.71
CA VAL A 126 -1.56 -2.46 -5.08
C VAL A 126 -0.87 -3.75 -5.55
N PRO A 127 -0.71 -4.75 -4.67
CA PRO A 127 -0.76 -4.60 -3.22
C PRO A 127 0.39 -3.69 -2.74
N GLN A 128 0.11 -2.78 -1.81
CA GLN A 128 1.14 -1.95 -1.19
C GLN A 128 1.94 -2.81 -0.21
N ARG A 129 3.25 -2.94 -0.41
CA ARG A 129 4.11 -3.82 0.42
C ARG A 129 5.41 -3.15 0.80
N GLN A 130 5.83 -3.37 2.05
CA GLN A 130 7.15 -2.98 2.53
C GLN A 130 8.20 -4.02 2.06
N LEU A 131 9.33 -3.53 1.56
CA LEU A 131 10.40 -4.33 0.95
C LEU A 131 11.63 -4.48 1.82
N THR A 132 11.90 -3.50 2.69
CA THR A 132 13.10 -3.48 3.54
C THR A 132 12.73 -3.29 5.01
N GLN A 133 13.69 -3.52 5.90
CA GLN A 133 13.49 -3.48 7.35
C GLN A 133 12.37 -4.43 7.83
N LEU A 134 12.25 -5.59 7.17
CA LEU A 134 11.25 -6.59 7.52
C LEU A 134 11.58 -7.21 8.88
N PRO A 135 10.59 -7.46 9.75
CA PRO A 135 10.81 -8.14 11.01
C PRO A 135 11.23 -9.60 10.84
N ASP A 136 11.98 -10.10 11.81
CA ASP A 136 12.19 -11.54 11.97
C ASP A 136 10.90 -12.26 12.39
N GLU A 137 10.88 -13.60 12.27
CA GLU A 137 9.66 -14.38 12.56
C GLU A 137 9.19 -14.25 14.01
N ASN A 138 10.11 -14.05 14.95
CA ASN A 138 9.79 -13.91 16.36
C ASN A 138 9.12 -12.55 16.67
N ILE A 139 9.53 -11.47 16.00
CA ILE A 139 8.87 -10.16 16.08
C ILE A 139 7.51 -10.21 15.37
N LYS A 140 7.44 -10.87 14.22
CA LYS A 140 6.20 -11.13 13.47
C LYS A 140 5.13 -11.82 14.31
N GLU A 141 5.50 -12.91 14.98
CA GLU A 141 4.60 -13.66 15.86
C GLU A 141 4.13 -12.81 17.04
N LYS A 142 5.05 -12.08 17.70
CA LYS A 142 4.71 -11.18 18.81
C LYS A 142 3.77 -10.06 18.40
N PHE A 143 3.98 -9.47 17.22
CA PHE A 143 3.12 -8.41 16.72
C PHE A 143 1.71 -8.93 16.41
N ARG A 144 1.60 -10.06 15.71
CA ARG A 144 0.30 -10.73 15.46
C ARG A 144 -0.42 -11.08 16.76
N ALA A 145 0.31 -11.60 17.75
CA ALA A 145 -0.24 -11.94 19.05
C ALA A 145 -0.75 -10.69 19.79
N ALA A 146 0.03 -9.60 19.81
CA ALA A 146 -0.36 -8.34 20.42
C ALA A 146 -1.62 -7.76 19.77
N PHE A 147 -1.70 -7.78 18.44
CA PHE A 147 -2.86 -7.32 17.68
C PHE A 147 -4.11 -8.15 17.99
N ARG A 148 -3.98 -9.48 18.00
CA ARG A 148 -5.08 -10.39 18.36
C ARG A 148 -5.57 -10.14 19.78
N SER A 149 -4.65 -10.07 20.75
CA SER A 149 -4.97 -9.79 22.15
C SER A 149 -5.63 -8.42 22.32
N PHE A 150 -5.20 -7.40 21.58
CA PHE A 150 -5.83 -6.08 21.59
C PHE A 150 -7.28 -6.13 21.09
N GLY A 151 -7.54 -6.76 19.93
CA GLY A 151 -8.91 -6.89 19.43
C GLY A 151 -9.83 -7.67 20.38
N LEU A 152 -9.34 -8.76 20.99
CA LEU A 152 -10.12 -9.55 21.95
C LEU A 152 -10.45 -8.77 23.24
N ARG A 153 -9.50 -7.97 23.76
CA ARG A 153 -9.73 -7.11 24.94
C ARG A 153 -10.70 -5.97 24.63
N ASN A 154 -10.74 -5.52 23.38
CA ASN A 154 -11.59 -4.43 22.91
C ASN A 154 -12.80 -4.91 22.09
N HIS A 155 -13.31 -6.12 22.34
CA HIS A 155 -14.43 -6.70 21.59
C HIS A 155 -15.75 -5.89 21.68
N HIS A 156 -15.85 -5.00 22.66
CA HIS A 156 -16.95 -4.05 22.80
C HIS A 156 -16.85 -2.87 21.81
N LEU A 157 -15.69 -2.67 21.18
CA LEU A 157 -15.44 -1.62 20.19
C LEU A 157 -15.23 -2.20 18.79
N VAL A 158 -14.56 -3.34 18.72
CA VAL A 158 -14.14 -3.97 17.47
C VAL A 158 -14.44 -5.46 17.41
N LYS A 159 -14.50 -6.01 16.21
CA LYS A 159 -14.57 -7.45 15.94
C LYS A 159 -13.54 -7.85 14.90
N PHE A 160 -13.17 -9.13 14.86
CA PHE A 160 -12.37 -9.67 13.77
C PHE A 160 -13.25 -10.08 12.60
N SER A 161 -12.84 -9.69 11.40
CA SER A 161 -13.39 -10.17 10.14
C SER A 161 -12.28 -10.20 9.09
N ARG A 162 -12.52 -10.88 7.98
CA ARG A 162 -11.60 -10.90 6.84
C ARG A 162 -11.50 -9.49 6.24
N SER A 163 -10.28 -8.98 6.06
CA SER A 163 -10.03 -7.67 5.48
C SER A 163 -10.62 -7.53 4.09
N ASN A 164 -11.27 -6.39 3.82
CA ASN A 164 -11.87 -6.08 2.53
C ASN A 164 -10.82 -5.81 1.46
N LEU A 165 -9.69 -5.21 1.84
CA LEU A 165 -8.67 -4.74 0.90
C LEU A 165 -7.54 -5.77 0.72
N GLU A 166 -7.15 -6.46 1.79
CA GLU A 166 -6.10 -7.47 1.73
C GLU A 166 -6.66 -8.84 1.32
N GLN A 167 -7.93 -9.12 1.64
CA GLN A 167 -8.66 -10.37 1.34
C GLN A 167 -8.01 -11.64 1.88
N HIS A 168 -6.84 -11.60 2.54
CA HIS A 168 -6.12 -12.77 3.03
C HIS A 168 -5.63 -12.58 4.47
N ALA A 169 -5.98 -11.46 5.10
CA ALA A 169 -5.67 -11.15 6.48
C ALA A 169 -6.95 -10.89 7.28
N ASP A 170 -6.92 -11.18 8.57
CA ASP A 170 -7.94 -10.71 9.50
C ASP A 170 -7.66 -9.25 9.85
N GLY A 171 -8.71 -8.44 9.77
CA GLY A 171 -8.72 -7.04 10.19
C GLY A 171 -9.58 -6.84 11.44
N LEU A 172 -9.38 -5.71 12.10
CA LEU A 172 -10.29 -5.15 13.08
C LEU A 172 -11.35 -4.34 12.35
N PHE A 173 -12.60 -4.63 12.66
CA PHE A 173 -13.78 -3.94 12.17
C PHE A 173 -14.55 -3.35 13.34
N LEU A 174 -15.34 -2.30 13.11
CA LEU A 174 -16.27 -1.80 14.13
C LEU A 174 -17.22 -2.91 14.61
N ALA A 175 -17.49 -2.91 15.92
CA ALA A 175 -18.51 -3.78 16.50
C ALA A 175 -19.91 -3.40 16.00
N ASP A 176 -20.76 -4.39 15.77
CA ASP A 176 -22.05 -4.23 15.07
C ASP A 176 -23.06 -3.29 15.75
N HIS A 177 -22.89 -3.04 17.05
CA HIS A 177 -23.78 -2.19 17.84
C HIS A 177 -23.35 -0.71 17.86
N LEU A 178 -22.20 -0.37 17.27
CA LEU A 178 -21.72 0.99 17.20
C LEU A 178 -22.35 1.73 16.01
N PRO A 179 -22.60 3.05 16.14
CA PRO A 179 -23.06 3.84 15.01
C PRO A 179 -21.98 3.87 13.93
N ILE A 180 -22.38 3.70 12.67
CA ILE A 180 -21.48 3.77 11.52
C ILE A 180 -21.34 5.25 11.14
N THR A 181 -20.13 5.78 11.23
CA THR A 181 -19.78 7.12 10.72
C THR A 181 -19.59 7.08 9.20
N ASP A 182 -19.66 8.23 8.51
CA ASP A 182 -19.43 8.28 7.05
C ASP A 182 -18.04 7.71 6.66
N LEU A 183 -17.04 7.98 7.49
CA LEU A 183 -15.69 7.42 7.35
C LEU A 183 -15.68 5.89 7.51
N ALA A 184 -16.46 5.36 8.45
CA ALA A 184 -16.60 3.93 8.60
C ALA A 184 -17.33 3.30 7.40
N VAL A 185 -18.29 3.99 6.78
CA VAL A 185 -18.94 3.54 5.54
C VAL A 185 -17.91 3.42 4.41
N SER A 186 -17.02 4.41 4.23
CA SER A 186 -16.02 4.37 3.15
C SER A 186 -15.03 3.21 3.28
N MET A 187 -14.82 2.72 4.51
CA MET A 187 -13.97 1.57 4.79
C MET A 187 -14.74 0.26 5.01
N LEU A 188 -16.06 0.27 4.79
CA LEU A 188 -16.95 -0.86 5.06
C LEU A 188 -16.75 -1.44 6.48
N GLY A 189 -16.55 -0.53 7.44
CA GLY A 189 -16.32 -0.82 8.85
C GLY A 189 -14.90 -1.25 9.23
N GLU A 190 -13.98 -1.41 8.27
CA GLU A 190 -12.60 -1.82 8.55
C GLU A 190 -11.80 -0.67 9.19
N VAL A 191 -11.19 -0.93 10.34
CA VAL A 191 -10.41 0.04 11.11
C VAL A 191 -8.92 -0.15 10.85
N ALA A 192 -8.45 -1.39 10.94
CA ALA A 192 -7.05 -1.73 10.78
C ALA A 192 -6.87 -3.19 10.36
N HIS A 193 -5.81 -3.49 9.62
CA HIS A 193 -5.37 -4.88 9.41
C HIS A 193 -3.86 -4.96 9.33
N ILE A 194 -3.32 -6.15 9.59
CA ILE A 194 -1.89 -6.45 9.44
C ILE A 194 -1.72 -7.29 8.17
N HIS A 195 -0.79 -6.91 7.31
CA HIS A 195 -0.42 -7.73 6.15
C HIS A 195 0.07 -9.10 6.61
N GLN A 196 -0.46 -10.15 5.99
CA GLN A 196 0.06 -11.50 6.15
C GLN A 196 1.23 -11.75 5.20
N GLY A 197 1.96 -12.85 5.43
CA GLY A 197 3.12 -13.20 4.62
C GLY A 197 4.41 -12.55 5.12
N ASN A 198 5.04 -11.71 4.29
CA ASN A 198 6.46 -11.39 4.45
C ASN A 198 6.77 -10.09 5.20
N ASP A 199 5.94 -9.06 5.10
CA ASP A 199 6.33 -7.72 5.57
C ASP A 199 5.76 -7.34 6.95
N HIS A 200 4.52 -7.72 7.26
CA HIS A 200 3.81 -7.41 8.51
C HIS A 200 3.71 -5.91 8.81
N SER A 201 3.67 -5.11 7.75
CA SER A 201 3.18 -3.74 7.84
C SER A 201 1.67 -3.78 8.10
N ALA A 202 1.09 -2.66 8.54
CA ALA A 202 -0.32 -2.58 8.89
C ALA A 202 -0.99 -1.41 8.18
N HIS A 203 -2.22 -1.60 7.74
CA HIS A 203 -3.07 -0.49 7.33
C HIS A 203 -3.97 -0.06 8.47
N VAL A 204 -4.16 1.24 8.63
CA VAL A 204 -4.99 1.85 9.69
C VAL A 204 -5.70 3.09 9.15
N VAL A 205 -6.78 3.48 9.81
CA VAL A 205 -7.46 4.77 9.61
C VAL A 205 -7.25 5.65 10.84
N LEU A 206 -6.58 6.79 10.70
CA LEU A 206 -6.22 7.68 11.82
C LEU A 206 -6.84 9.06 11.68
N ALA A 207 -6.95 9.79 12.79
CA ALA A 207 -7.32 11.20 12.73
C ALA A 207 -6.29 11.99 11.90
N PRO A 208 -6.67 13.06 11.18
CA PRO A 208 -5.75 13.84 10.35
C PRO A 208 -4.48 14.29 11.08
N ALA A 209 -4.60 14.75 12.33
CA ALA A 209 -3.46 15.11 13.17
C ALA A 209 -2.52 13.92 13.44
N ASP A 210 -3.08 12.74 13.74
CA ASP A 210 -2.31 11.53 13.98
C ASP A 210 -1.63 11.04 12.69
N CYS A 211 -2.32 11.11 11.54
CA CYS A 211 -1.71 10.80 10.24
C CYS A 211 -0.46 11.65 9.99
N LYS A 212 -0.58 12.98 10.20
CA LYS A 212 0.52 13.92 10.03
C LYS A 212 1.69 13.56 10.94
N ARG A 213 1.45 13.40 12.25
CA ARG A 213 2.48 13.06 13.24
C ARG A 213 3.18 11.74 12.93
N VAL A 214 2.42 10.68 12.63
CA VAL A 214 2.95 9.36 12.29
C VAL A 214 3.79 9.39 11.03
N ILE A 215 3.32 10.08 9.98
CA ILE A 215 4.06 10.17 8.72
C ILE A 215 5.31 11.01 8.92
N GLU A 216 5.24 12.21 9.49
CA GLU A 216 6.42 13.07 9.69
C GLU A 216 7.48 12.41 10.58
N ALA A 217 7.06 11.67 11.61
CA ALA A 217 7.96 10.92 12.49
C ALA A 217 8.55 9.64 11.86
N GLY A 218 8.26 9.30 10.61
CA GLY A 218 8.89 8.16 9.96
C GLY A 218 8.20 6.81 10.15
N TRP A 219 7.03 6.76 10.77
CA TRP A 219 6.34 5.51 11.12
C TRP A 219 5.43 4.95 10.04
N GLY A 220 5.05 5.76 9.07
CA GLY A 220 4.17 5.34 8.00
C GLY A 220 4.22 6.24 6.78
N GLN A 221 3.36 5.93 5.83
CA GLN A 221 3.09 6.68 4.62
C GLN A 221 1.65 6.43 4.17
N ARG A 222 1.07 7.30 3.36
CA ARG A 222 -0.26 7.10 2.78
C ARG A 222 -0.29 5.86 1.88
N HIS A 223 -1.50 5.33 1.70
CA HIS A 223 -1.76 4.44 0.57
C HIS A 223 -1.92 5.28 -0.72
N GLY A 224 -1.44 4.77 -1.85
CA GLY A 224 -1.38 5.54 -3.11
C GLY A 224 -2.75 5.94 -3.67
N PHE A 225 -3.84 5.30 -3.22
CA PHE A 225 -5.22 5.67 -3.55
C PHE A 225 -5.92 6.49 -2.46
N SER A 226 -5.29 6.76 -1.31
CA SER A 226 -5.93 7.49 -0.23
C SER A 226 -6.17 8.95 -0.60
N GLY A 227 -7.43 9.38 -0.47
CA GLY A 227 -7.87 10.73 -0.80
C GLY A 227 -7.97 11.00 -2.31
N THR A 228 -8.02 9.96 -3.14
CA THR A 228 -8.23 10.07 -4.60
C THR A 228 -9.54 9.41 -5.01
N SER A 229 -10.03 9.73 -6.21
CA SER A 229 -11.22 9.07 -6.78
C SER A 229 -10.90 7.75 -7.51
N ALA A 230 -9.74 7.16 -7.25
CA ALA A 230 -9.25 6.00 -7.99
C ALA A 230 -10.17 4.79 -7.86
N MET A 231 -10.66 4.49 -6.65
CA MET A 231 -11.51 3.32 -6.41
C MET A 231 -12.85 3.50 -7.11
N THR A 232 -13.47 4.68 -7.03
CA THR A 232 -14.70 5.00 -7.75
C THR A 232 -14.52 4.80 -9.26
N TYR A 233 -13.45 5.33 -9.86
CA TYR A 233 -13.22 5.19 -11.30
C TYR A 233 -12.92 3.74 -11.72
N LEU A 234 -12.01 3.06 -11.01
CA LEU A 234 -11.58 1.69 -11.35
C LEU A 234 -12.66 0.65 -11.11
N SER A 235 -13.59 0.91 -10.18
CA SER A 235 -14.72 0.04 -9.85
C SER A 235 -16.02 0.42 -10.57
N PHE A 236 -15.99 1.43 -11.45
CA PHE A 236 -17.19 1.99 -12.09
C PHE A 236 -18.29 2.39 -11.09
N GLY A 237 -17.89 2.97 -9.96
CA GLY A 237 -18.78 3.47 -8.91
C GLY A 237 -19.35 2.42 -7.97
N THR A 238 -18.82 1.19 -7.99
CA THR A 238 -19.29 0.10 -7.11
C THR A 238 -18.58 0.04 -5.76
N LEU A 239 -17.39 0.63 -5.65
CA LEU A 239 -16.62 0.71 -4.41
C LEU A 239 -16.42 2.18 -3.99
N PRO A 240 -16.49 2.48 -2.68
CA PRO A 240 -16.18 3.80 -2.17
C PRO A 240 -14.69 4.13 -2.32
N ASP A 241 -14.38 5.42 -2.36
CA ASP A 241 -13.00 5.90 -2.34
C ASP A 241 -12.35 5.73 -0.97
N LEU A 242 -11.03 5.49 -0.99
CA LEU A 242 -10.26 5.39 0.24
C LEU A 242 -10.13 6.79 0.86
N PRO A 243 -10.43 6.95 2.16
CA PRO A 243 -10.27 8.21 2.85
C PRO A 243 -8.79 8.61 2.89
N ALA A 244 -8.51 9.90 2.99
CA ALA A 244 -7.13 10.39 3.06
C ALA A 244 -6.40 9.84 4.30
N GLU A 245 -7.16 9.58 5.35
CA GLU A 245 -6.82 9.04 6.66
C GLU A 245 -6.35 7.57 6.62
N TYR A 246 -6.56 6.87 5.50
CA TYR A 246 -6.11 5.50 5.32
C TYR A 246 -4.61 5.46 4.99
N ILE A 247 -3.80 4.97 5.91
CA ILE A 247 -2.33 4.97 5.78
C ILE A 247 -1.74 3.59 6.04
N LEU A 248 -0.51 3.39 5.56
CA LEU A 248 0.35 2.25 5.84
C LEU A 248 1.28 2.61 7.01
N ILE A 249 1.25 1.81 8.06
CA ILE A 249 2.21 1.78 9.15
C ILE A 249 3.28 0.74 8.85
N TYR A 250 4.53 1.16 8.92
CA TYR A 250 5.66 0.27 8.69
C TYR A 250 5.77 -0.80 9.77
N ALA A 251 6.20 -1.98 9.36
CA ALA A 251 6.35 -3.13 10.24
C ALA A 251 7.29 -2.82 11.42
N PRO A 252 6.95 -3.24 12.65
CA PRO A 252 7.81 -3.07 13.81
C PRO A 252 8.99 -4.01 13.71
N ARG A 253 10.20 -3.54 14.05
CA ARG A 253 11.46 -4.30 13.99
C ARG A 253 11.85 -4.88 15.34
N THR A 254 11.32 -4.33 16.43
CA THR A 254 11.64 -4.73 17.81
C THR A 254 10.38 -4.77 18.67
N LYS A 255 10.50 -5.26 19.91
CA LYS A 255 9.38 -5.31 20.86
C LYS A 255 8.91 -3.92 21.26
N GLU A 256 9.83 -2.97 21.33
CA GLU A 256 9.57 -1.56 21.66
C GLU A 256 8.77 -0.92 20.51
N GLU A 257 9.15 -1.20 19.25
CA GLU A 257 8.37 -0.74 18.10
C GLU A 257 6.98 -1.37 18.03
N ILE A 258 6.80 -2.64 18.48
CA ILE A 258 5.47 -3.24 18.61
C ILE A 258 4.59 -2.38 19.53
N GLN A 259 5.12 -1.88 20.65
CA GLN A 259 4.34 -1.05 21.58
C GLN A 259 3.91 0.27 20.93
N ILE A 260 4.78 0.88 20.13
CA ILE A 260 4.48 2.11 19.38
C ILE A 260 3.40 1.84 18.33
N VAL A 261 3.56 0.80 17.50
CA VAL A 261 2.59 0.43 16.46
C VAL A 261 1.24 0.06 17.07
N MET A 262 1.22 -0.62 18.21
CA MET A 262 -0.03 -0.93 18.91
C MET A 262 -0.72 0.32 19.49
N GLN A 263 0.02 1.34 19.91
CA GLN A 263 -0.58 2.62 20.31
C GLN A 263 -1.18 3.37 19.11
N ILE A 264 -0.53 3.31 17.94
CA ILE A 264 -1.10 3.84 16.69
C ILE A 264 -2.41 3.11 16.33
N ILE A 265 -2.42 1.78 16.42
CA ILE A 265 -3.64 0.97 16.19
C ILE A 265 -4.73 1.31 17.23
N SER A 266 -4.34 1.57 18.48
CA SER A 266 -5.29 2.02 19.51
C SER A 266 -5.93 3.36 19.15
N ALA A 267 -5.12 4.34 18.72
CA ALA A 267 -5.62 5.64 18.25
C ALA A 267 -6.55 5.49 17.04
N SER A 268 -6.27 4.55 16.13
CA SER A 268 -7.15 4.23 15.00
C SER A 268 -8.52 3.72 15.45
N VAL A 269 -8.57 2.82 16.44
CA VAL A 269 -9.83 2.37 17.03
C VAL A 269 -10.57 3.52 17.71
N MET A 270 -9.88 4.34 18.49
CA MET A 270 -10.51 5.47 19.16
C MET A 270 -11.11 6.46 18.14
N PHE A 271 -10.37 6.76 17.08
CA PHE A 271 -10.83 7.62 16.01
C PHE A 271 -12.04 7.03 15.31
N MET A 272 -11.96 5.81 14.80
CA MET A 272 -13.05 5.19 14.03
C MET A 272 -14.32 4.94 14.85
N THR A 273 -14.20 4.77 16.17
CA THR A 273 -15.34 4.55 17.07
C THR A 273 -15.86 5.84 17.72
N GLY A 274 -15.07 6.92 17.71
CA GLY A 274 -15.32 8.13 18.48
C GLY A 274 -15.26 7.92 20.00
N ARG A 275 -14.64 6.84 20.49
CA ARG A 275 -14.55 6.50 21.91
C ARG A 275 -13.11 6.44 22.40
N GLU A 276 -12.87 6.73 23.67
CA GLU A 276 -11.53 6.79 24.25
C GLU A 276 -11.26 5.66 25.27
N ASP A 277 -12.16 4.67 25.34
CA ASP A 277 -12.15 3.61 26.34
C ASP A 277 -11.48 2.30 25.88
N THR A 278 -10.55 2.38 24.92
CA THR A 278 -9.73 1.22 24.54
C THR A 278 -8.89 0.72 25.73
N ARG A 279 -8.78 -0.61 25.88
CA ARG A 279 -8.13 -1.32 26.99
C ARG A 279 -6.89 -2.07 26.55
#